data_AF-A0AAN5IG62-F1
#
_entry.id   AF-A0AAN5IG62-F1
#
_cell.length_a   1.000
_cell.length_b   1.000
_cell.length_c   1.000
_cell.angle_alpha   90.00
_cell.angle_beta   90.00
_cell.angle_gamma   90.00
#
_symmetry.space_group_name_H-M   'P 1'
#
loop_
_entity.id
_entity.type
_entity.pdbx_description
1 polymer ?
#
loop_
_entity_poly.entity_id
_entity_poly.type
_entity_poly.pdbx_seq_one_letter_code
_entity_poly.pdbx_strand_id
1 'polypeptide(L)'
;YVGLIFETIPAKIDVEMIVNKLENAHDVIVSFCLDKLRLRDGTPLQDVIELMIHSESIIAIGINCTDPADGLDQIREIVRCGWLASGRHIFIYPNSGEVYVNGRNSTYVISV
;
A
#
# COMPACT_ATOMS: atom_id res chain seq x y z
N TYR A 1 -10.31 -14.06 8.13
CA TYR A 1 -9.64 -13.73 6.87
C TYR A 1 -8.55 -14.76 6.67
N VAL A 2 -8.49 -15.44 5.52
CA VAL A 2 -7.45 -16.46 5.21
C VAL A 2 -6.46 -15.92 4.16
N GLY A 3 -6.51 -14.60 3.88
CA GLY A 3 -5.63 -13.94 2.93
C GLY A 3 -4.26 -13.58 3.51
N LEU A 4 -3.33 -13.24 2.63
CA LEU A 4 -1.95 -12.88 2.97
C LEU A 4 -1.77 -11.37 2.92
N ILE A 5 -1.05 -10.82 3.89
CA ILE A 5 -0.63 -9.42 3.87
C ILE A 5 0.90 -9.38 3.83
N PHE A 6 1.43 -8.82 2.75
CA PHE A 6 2.84 -8.47 2.63
C PHE A 6 2.98 -7.02 3.06
N GLU A 7 3.44 -6.81 4.28
CA GLU A 7 3.54 -5.47 4.86
C GLU A 7 4.92 -4.84 4.73
N THR A 8 4.96 -3.51 4.66
CA THR A 8 6.20 -2.72 4.62
C THR A 8 7.12 -3.11 3.47
N ILE A 9 6.56 -3.39 2.29
CA ILE A 9 7.34 -3.74 1.11
C ILE A 9 8.18 -2.54 0.65
N PRO A 10 9.52 -2.64 0.64
CA PRO A 10 10.38 -1.49 0.44
C PRO A 10 10.75 -1.23 -1.02
N ALA A 11 10.69 -2.24 -1.89
CA ALA A 11 11.25 -2.17 -3.22
C ALA A 11 10.39 -2.83 -4.32
N LYS A 12 10.59 -2.39 -5.55
CA LYS A 12 9.89 -2.92 -6.74
C LYS A 12 10.15 -4.42 -6.95
N ILE A 13 11.39 -4.84 -6.73
CA ILE A 13 11.81 -6.24 -6.91
C ILE A 13 11.01 -7.20 -6.03
N ASP A 14 10.65 -6.77 -4.82
CA ASP A 14 9.83 -7.57 -3.91
C ASP A 14 8.41 -7.76 -4.47
N VAL A 15 7.84 -6.71 -5.07
CA VAL A 15 6.53 -6.77 -5.74
C VAL A 15 6.56 -7.70 -6.94
N GLU A 16 7.60 -7.61 -7.77
CA GLU A 16 7.79 -8.51 -8.91
C GLU A 16 7.87 -9.98 -8.45
N MET A 17 8.58 -10.24 -7.34
CA MET A 17 8.66 -11.58 -6.77
C MET A 17 7.31 -12.07 -6.24
N ILE A 18 6.54 -11.20 -5.56
CA ILE A 18 5.20 -11.52 -5.05
C ILE A 18 4.26 -11.88 -6.21
N VAL A 19 4.17 -11.02 -7.23
CA VAL A 19 3.31 -11.25 -8.40
C VAL A 19 3.67 -12.56 -9.12
N ASN A 20 4.97 -12.82 -9.33
CA ASN A 20 5.44 -14.01 -10.05
C ASN A 20 5.34 -15.32 -9.25
N LYS A 21 5.28 -15.26 -7.91
CA LYS A 21 5.28 -16.48 -7.06
C LYS A 21 3.92 -16.86 -6.53
N LEU A 22 2.96 -15.94 -6.53
CA LEU A 22 1.66 -16.12 -5.87
C LEU A 22 0.48 -16.24 -6.86
N GLU A 23 0.71 -16.79 -8.05
CA GLU A 23 -0.33 -17.00 -9.06
C GLU A 23 -1.54 -17.82 -8.56
N ASN A 24 -1.35 -18.69 -7.56
CA ASN A 24 -2.42 -19.53 -6.99
C ASN A 24 -2.88 -19.08 -5.60
N ALA A 25 -2.39 -17.94 -5.09
CA ALA A 25 -2.89 -17.37 -3.84
C ALA A 25 -4.15 -16.54 -4.10
N HIS A 26 -5.02 -16.44 -3.10
CA HIS A 26 -6.17 -15.55 -3.13
C HIS A 26 -6.08 -14.55 -1.98
N ASP A 27 -6.75 -13.41 -2.17
CA ASP A 27 -6.87 -12.36 -1.16
C ASP A 27 -5.49 -11.86 -0.67
N VAL A 28 -4.60 -11.51 -1.61
CA VAL A 28 -3.28 -10.93 -1.30
C VAL A 28 -3.39 -9.41 -1.19
N ILE A 29 -2.83 -8.86 -0.11
CA ILE A 29 -2.65 -7.43 0.10
C ILE A 29 -1.16 -7.12 0.09
N VAL A 30 -0.74 -6.13 -0.70
CA VAL A 30 0.64 -5.64 -0.70
C VAL A 30 0.64 -4.23 -0.14
N SER A 31 1.29 -4.04 1.01
CA SER A 31 1.37 -2.76 1.70
C SER A 31 2.76 -2.14 1.65
N PHE A 32 2.79 -0.84 1.38
CA PHE A 32 4.02 -0.08 1.21
C PHE A 32 4.24 0.94 2.34
N CYS A 33 5.50 1.15 2.67
CA CYS A 33 5.93 2.34 3.40
C CYS A 33 6.54 3.32 2.40
N LEU A 34 5.83 4.42 2.16
CA LEU A 34 6.18 5.39 1.11
C LEU A 34 6.86 6.63 1.69
N ASP A 35 7.80 7.18 0.92
CA ASP A 35 8.21 8.58 1.03
C ASP A 35 7.49 9.35 -0.08
N LYS A 36 6.47 10.12 0.31
CA LYS A 36 5.52 10.75 -0.61
C LYS A 36 4.90 9.70 -1.54
N LEU A 37 5.24 9.75 -2.84
CA LEU A 37 4.75 8.83 -3.88
C LEU A 37 5.83 7.86 -4.37
N ARG A 38 6.83 7.56 -3.54
CA ARG A 38 7.93 6.65 -3.87
C ARG A 38 8.12 5.57 -2.80
N LEU A 39 8.50 4.40 -3.26
CA LEU A 39 9.00 3.31 -2.41
C LEU A 39 10.36 3.68 -1.81
N ARG A 40 10.85 2.88 -0.85
CA ARG A 40 12.11 3.14 -0.15
C ARG A 40 13.34 2.98 -1.05
N ASP A 41 13.25 2.18 -2.10
CA ASP A 41 14.27 2.07 -3.15
C ASP A 41 14.24 3.25 -4.15
N GLY A 42 13.29 4.18 -4.00
CA GLY A 42 13.09 5.33 -4.88
C GLY A 42 12.15 5.07 -6.06
N THR A 43 11.65 3.85 -6.25
CA THR A 43 10.70 3.51 -7.31
C THR A 43 9.42 4.34 -7.17
N PRO A 44 8.88 4.95 -8.25
CA PRO A 44 7.56 5.57 -8.23
C PRO A 44 6.45 4.58 -7.84
N LEU A 45 5.49 5.02 -7.03
CA LEU A 45 4.32 4.21 -6.66
C LEU A 45 3.54 3.74 -7.90
N GLN A 46 3.43 4.58 -8.94
CA GLN A 46 2.78 4.24 -10.19
C GLN A 46 3.35 2.96 -10.82
N ASP A 47 4.68 2.82 -10.88
CA ASP A 47 5.35 1.68 -11.52
C ASP A 47 5.01 0.34 -10.84
N VAL A 48 4.82 0.33 -9.52
CA VAL A 48 4.42 -0.89 -8.81
C VAL A 48 2.92 -1.17 -8.94
N ILE A 49 2.08 -0.13 -9.04
CA ILE A 49 0.65 -0.31 -9.32
C ILE A 49 0.47 -0.96 -10.68
N GLU A 50 1.18 -0.49 -11.70
CA GLU A 50 1.14 -1.05 -13.06
C GLU A 50 1.54 -2.53 -13.08
N LEU A 51 2.53 -2.94 -12.27
CA LEU A 51 2.90 -4.35 -12.09
C LEU A 51 1.77 -5.18 -11.48
N MET A 52 1.12 -4.67 -10.43
CA MET A 52 0.09 -5.42 -9.69
C MET A 52 -1.26 -5.42 -10.38
N ILE A 53 -1.56 -4.46 -11.26
CA ILE A 53 -2.89 -4.31 -11.88
C ILE A 53 -3.29 -5.51 -12.74
N HIS A 54 -2.33 -6.33 -13.16
CA HIS A 54 -2.54 -7.54 -13.94
C HIS A 54 -2.64 -8.82 -13.08
N SER A 55 -2.42 -8.72 -11.77
CA SER A 55 -2.57 -9.85 -10.85
C SER A 55 -4.04 -10.00 -10.43
N GLU A 56 -4.56 -11.23 -10.53
CA GLU A 56 -5.86 -11.62 -9.99
C GLU A 56 -5.80 -11.96 -8.50
N SER A 57 -4.62 -12.35 -8.00
CA SER A 57 -4.39 -12.70 -6.59
C SER A 57 -4.37 -11.48 -5.68
N ILE A 58 -3.90 -10.33 -6.19
CA ILE A 58 -3.77 -9.09 -5.41
C ILE A 58 -5.07 -8.29 -5.46
N ILE A 59 -5.73 -8.22 -4.31
CA ILE A 59 -7.04 -7.60 -4.16
C ILE A 59 -6.96 -6.20 -3.56
N ALA A 60 -5.83 -5.83 -2.94
CA ALA A 60 -5.68 -4.50 -2.35
C ALA A 60 -4.25 -4.00 -2.27
N ILE A 61 -4.13 -2.67 -2.28
CA ILE A 61 -2.92 -1.96 -1.90
C ILE A 61 -3.08 -1.47 -0.47
N GLY A 62 -2.09 -1.78 0.35
CA GLY A 62 -1.93 -1.19 1.67
C GLY A 62 -0.96 -0.01 1.63
N ILE A 63 -1.17 0.95 2.53
CA ILE A 63 -0.15 1.92 2.91
C ILE A 63 -0.04 1.90 4.42
N ASN A 64 1.19 1.72 4.89
CA ASN A 64 1.55 1.70 6.29
C ASN A 64 2.77 2.58 6.55
N CYS A 65 3.02 2.94 7.81
CA CYS A 65 4.18 3.74 8.17
C CYS A 65 4.33 5.03 7.33
N THR A 66 3.22 5.72 7.08
CA THR A 66 3.19 6.99 6.36
C THR A 66 2.78 8.15 7.26
N ASP A 67 3.20 9.36 6.91
CA ASP A 67 2.70 10.57 7.54
C ASP A 67 1.23 10.76 7.14
N PRO A 68 0.31 10.99 8.09
CA PRO A 68 -1.09 11.27 7.77
C PRO A 68 -1.29 12.40 6.74
N ALA A 69 -0.37 13.36 6.67
CA ALA A 69 -0.40 14.45 5.69
C ALA A 69 -0.17 13.96 4.25
N ASP A 70 0.67 12.94 4.05
CA ASP A 70 0.97 12.37 2.73
C ASP A 70 -0.08 11.33 2.29
N GLY A 71 -0.76 10.72 3.26
CA GLY A 71 -1.71 9.63 3.02
C GLY A 71 -2.79 9.95 1.98
N LEU A 72 -3.33 11.18 1.99
CA LEU A 72 -4.37 11.57 1.04
C LEU A 72 -3.86 11.64 -0.41
N ASP A 73 -2.64 12.13 -0.61
CA ASP A 73 -2.05 12.22 -1.95
C ASP A 73 -1.66 10.83 -2.48
N GLN A 74 -1.26 9.93 -1.59
CA GLN A 74 -1.02 8.53 -1.94
C GLN A 74 -2.31 7.81 -2.34
N ILE A 75 -3.43 8.01 -1.63
CA ILE A 75 -4.75 7.48 -2.06
C ILE A 75 -5.09 8.01 -3.44
N ARG A 76 -4.99 9.32 -3.65
CA ARG A 76 -5.32 9.95 -4.92
C ARG A 76 -4.50 9.37 -6.06
N GLU A 77 -3.21 9.13 -5.82
CA GLU A 77 -2.34 8.50 -6.81
C GLU A 77 -2.78 7.07 -7.13
N ILE A 78 -3.08 6.26 -6.12
CA ILE A 78 -3.57 4.88 -6.32
C ILE A 78 -4.89 4.87 -7.12
N VAL A 79 -5.81 5.78 -6.79
CA VAL A 79 -7.08 5.94 -7.53
C VAL A 79 -6.83 6.39 -8.96
N ARG A 80 -5.93 7.35 -9.18
CA ARG A 80 -5.56 7.87 -10.51
C ARG A 80 -4.99 6.78 -11.42
N CYS A 81 -4.21 5.86 -10.86
CA CYS A 81 -3.67 4.69 -11.58
C CYS A 81 -4.74 3.64 -11.92
N GLY A 82 -6.02 3.86 -11.56
CA GLY A 82 -7.13 2.96 -11.88
C GLY A 82 -7.21 1.73 -10.97
N TRP A 83 -6.54 1.76 -9.80
CA TRP A 83 -6.48 0.60 -8.90
C TRP A 83 -7.87 0.13 -8.45
N LEU A 84 -8.78 1.06 -8.15
CA LEU A 84 -10.13 0.75 -7.69
C LEU A 84 -11.06 0.15 -8.78
N ALA A 85 -10.54 -0.07 -9.99
CA ALA A 85 -11.29 -0.80 -11.00
C ALA A 85 -11.61 -2.22 -10.51
N SER A 86 -12.85 -2.66 -10.77
CA SER A 86 -13.33 -4.04 -10.56
C SER A 86 -12.98 -4.67 -9.20
N GLY A 87 -13.51 -4.12 -8.10
CA GLY A 87 -13.59 -4.82 -6.81
C GLY A 87 -12.31 -4.85 -5.99
N ARG A 88 -11.29 -4.07 -6.35
CA ARG A 88 -10.06 -3.89 -5.56
C ARG A 88 -10.24 -2.84 -4.46
N HIS A 89 -9.43 -2.96 -3.42
CA HIS A 89 -9.51 -2.13 -2.23
C HIS A 89 -8.22 -1.34 -1.97
N ILE A 90 -8.32 -0.27 -1.18
CA ILE A 90 -7.18 0.46 -0.62
C ILE A 90 -7.28 0.37 0.90
N PHE A 91 -6.23 -0.08 1.55
CA PHE A 91 -6.11 -0.08 3.01
C PHE A 91 -5.09 0.97 3.42
N ILE A 92 -5.47 1.87 4.30
CA ILE A 92 -4.54 2.81 4.93
C ILE A 92 -4.58 2.62 6.43
N TYR A 93 -3.41 2.29 6.96
CA TYR A 93 -3.18 2.10 8.38
C TYR A 93 -1.87 2.79 8.71
N PRO A 94 -1.88 4.14 8.77
CA PRO A 94 -0.67 4.89 9.05
C PRO A 94 -0.19 4.53 10.46
N ASN A 95 1.06 4.88 10.77
CA ASN A 95 1.43 4.98 12.18
C ASN A 95 0.45 5.95 12.85
N SER A 96 0.32 5.90 14.18
CA SER A 96 -0.64 6.67 14.97
C SER A 96 -0.60 8.21 14.76
N GLY A 97 0.24 8.75 13.87
CA GLY A 97 0.45 10.19 13.67
C GLY A 97 1.23 10.82 14.82
N GLU A 98 1.74 9.99 15.73
CA GLU A 98 2.46 10.41 16.92
C GLU A 98 3.90 10.76 16.54
N VAL A 99 4.22 12.06 16.56
CA VAL A 99 5.63 12.47 16.68
C VAL A 99 6.03 12.14 18.11
N TYR A 100 7.03 11.27 18.28
CA TYR A 100 7.60 10.98 19.60
C TYR A 100 8.29 12.24 20.16
N VAL A 101 7.52 13.09 20.82
CA VAL A 101 7.98 14.22 21.64
C VAL A 101 7.20 14.18 22.95
N ASN A 102 7.74 13.53 23.99
CA ASN A 102 7.18 13.57 25.35
C ASN A 102 5.66 13.30 25.52
N GLY A 103 5.09 12.32 24.80
CA GLY A 103 3.94 11.52 25.27
C GLY A 103 2.53 12.14 25.34
N ARG A 104 1.94 12.59 24.22
CA ARG A 104 0.46 12.73 24.07
C ARG A 104 -0.02 12.43 22.64
N ASN A 105 -1.23 11.84 22.53
CA ASN A 105 -1.68 11.01 21.39
C ASN A 105 -2.93 11.55 20.65
N SER A 106 -3.15 11.15 19.39
CA SER A 106 -4.44 11.22 18.65
C SER A 106 -4.44 10.27 17.43
N THR A 107 -5.55 9.57 17.12
CA THR A 107 -5.65 8.51 16.07
C THR A 107 -6.73 8.81 15.02
N TYR A 108 -6.48 8.48 13.74
CA TYR A 108 -7.49 8.50 12.65
C TYR A 108 -7.48 7.18 11.86
N VAL A 109 -8.67 6.64 11.55
CA VAL A 109 -8.88 5.49 10.65
C VAL A 109 -9.82 5.93 9.54
N ILE A 110 -9.40 5.79 8.27
CA ILE A 110 -10.26 6.03 7.11
C ILE A 110 -10.36 4.71 6.34
N SER A 111 -11.57 4.15 6.30
CA SER A 111 -11.94 3.09 5.35
C SER A 111 -12.68 3.79 4.21
N VAL A 112 -12.17 3.69 2.98
CA VAL A 112 -12.83 4.22 1.77
C VAL A 112 -13.36 3.06 0.94
#